data_AF-A0A1I7RIM7-F1
#
_entry.id   AF-A0A1I7RIM7-F1
#
_cell.length_a   1.000
_cell.length_b   1.000
_cell.length_c   1.000
_cell.angle_alpha   90.00
_cell.angle_beta   90.00
_cell.angle_gamma   90.00
#
_symmetry.space_group_name_H-M   'P 1'
#
loop_
_entity.id
_entity.type
_entity.pdbx_description
1 polymer ?
#
loop_
_entity_poly.entity_id
_entity_poly.type
_entity_poly.pdbx_seq_one_letter_code
_entity_poly.pdbx_strand_id
1 'polypeptide(L)'
;MRWPVTWTVIAMMLIHLVMFIERVLATRCKSNYEQMGYRFGVISTYLIWLTTCAVCYYSFTVKDYGAPLAYCLGTIPDNEERVRKLLAVTLPLDITITFGDFALQSINRRKKRTA
;
A
#
# COMPACT_ATOMS: atom_id res chain seq x y z
N MET A 1 5.38 -3.17 -24.28
CA MET A 1 4.43 -3.30 -23.17
C MET A 1 4.85 -2.33 -22.05
N ARG A 2 4.22 -1.16 -21.95
CA ARG A 2 4.45 -0.23 -20.84
C ARG A 2 3.27 -0.41 -19.88
N TRP A 3 3.48 -1.18 -18.82
CA TRP A 3 2.47 -1.49 -17.82
C TRP A 3 2.07 -0.21 -17.05
N PRO A 4 0.78 -0.05 -16.67
CA PRO A 4 0.29 1.20 -16.13
C PRO A 4 0.86 1.42 -14.73
N VAL A 5 1.85 2.32 -14.60
CA VAL A 5 2.54 2.73 -13.34
C VAL A 5 1.62 2.77 -12.11
N THR A 6 0.34 3.12 -12.28
CA THR A 6 -0.71 3.10 -11.27
C THR A 6 -0.85 1.79 -10.48
N TRP A 7 -0.55 0.62 -11.05
CA TRP A 7 -0.55 -0.67 -10.32
C TRP A 7 0.51 -0.70 -9.21
N THR A 8 1.70 -0.17 -9.48
CA THR A 8 2.80 -0.11 -8.51
C THR A 8 2.50 0.84 -7.38
N VAL A 9 1.72 1.91 -7.61
CA VAL A 9 1.34 2.88 -6.58
C VAL A 9 0.56 2.19 -5.46
N ILE A 10 -0.43 1.37 -5.79
CA ILE A 10 -1.25 0.67 -4.78
C ILE A 10 -0.47 -0.43 -4.08
N ALA A 11 0.29 -1.23 -4.84
CA ALA A 11 1.13 -2.26 -4.25
C ALA A 11 2.14 -1.67 -3.26
N MET A 12 2.80 -0.58 -3.64
CA MET A 12 3.81 0.09 -2.80
C MET A 12 3.18 0.70 -1.54
N MET A 13 2.02 1.36 -1.66
CA MET A 13 1.30 1.90 -0.51
C MET A 13 0.90 0.81 0.49
N LEU A 14 0.36 -0.33 0.01
CA LEU A 14 -0.03 -1.44 0.89
C LEU A 14 1.20 -2.07 1.56
N ILE A 15 2.31 -2.20 0.85
CA ILE A 15 3.59 -2.66 1.41
C ILE A 15 4.08 -1.68 2.50
N HIS A 16 4.04 -0.37 2.23
CA HIS A 16 4.39 0.66 3.21
C HIS A 16 3.51 0.59 4.47
N LEU A 17 2.21 0.36 4.31
CA LEU A 17 1.29 0.20 5.43
C LEU A 17 1.66 -1.02 6.29
N VAL A 18 1.91 -2.17 5.67
CA VAL A 18 2.28 -3.40 6.41
C VAL A 18 3.62 -3.24 7.12
N MET A 19 4.62 -2.66 6.47
CA MET A 19 5.91 -2.37 7.10
C MET A 19 5.77 -1.41 8.28
N PHE A 20 4.90 -0.39 8.16
CA PHE A 20 4.61 0.52 9.28
C PHE A 20 3.97 -0.22 10.45
N ILE A 21 2.95 -1.05 10.22
CA ILE A 21 2.30 -1.87 11.26
C ILE A 21 3.32 -2.79 11.92
N GLU A 22 4.17 -3.45 11.14
CA GLU A 22 5.24 -4.32 11.63
C GLU A 22 6.19 -3.56 12.57
N ARG A 23 6.61 -2.35 12.19
CA ARG A 23 7.45 -1.49 13.02
C ARG A 23 6.75 -1.02 14.30
N VAL A 24 5.45 -0.73 14.25
CA VAL A 24 4.65 -0.41 15.44
C VAL A 24 4.65 -1.62 16.40
N LEU A 25 4.36 -2.81 15.87
CA LEU A 25 4.32 -4.05 16.65
C LEU A 25 5.67 -4.38 17.26
N ALA A 26 6.76 -4.29 16.49
CA ALA A 26 8.11 -4.49 17.01
C ALA A 26 8.48 -3.48 18.12
N THR A 27 7.97 -2.25 18.02
CA THR A 27 8.25 -1.18 19.01
C THR A 27 7.42 -1.31 20.30
N ARG A 28 6.19 -1.82 20.21
CA ARG A 28 5.23 -1.89 21.33
C ARG A 28 5.12 -3.27 21.97
N CYS A 29 5.26 -4.34 21.17
CA CYS A 29 4.97 -5.73 21.53
C CYS A 29 6.12 -6.68 21.15
N LYS A 30 7.36 -6.31 21.51
CA LYS A 30 8.59 -7.02 21.09
C LYS A 30 8.55 -8.54 21.30
N SER A 31 8.10 -8.99 22.49
CA SER A 31 8.09 -10.42 22.83
C SER A 31 7.14 -11.25 21.93
N ASN A 32 5.95 -10.73 21.62
CA ASN A 32 5.01 -11.41 20.72
C ASN A 32 5.49 -11.34 19.27
N TYR A 33 6.13 -10.23 18.89
CA TYR A 33 6.66 -10.05 17.54
C TYR A 33 7.77 -11.06 17.21
N GLU A 34 8.70 -11.32 18.12
CA GLU A 34 9.78 -12.28 17.91
C GLU A 34 9.27 -13.71 17.62
N GLN A 35 8.11 -14.07 18.15
CA GLN A 35 7.49 -15.39 17.92
C GLN A 35 6.63 -15.44 16.65
N MET A 36 6.01 -14.33 16.26
CA MET A 36 5.00 -14.30 15.19
C MET A 36 5.41 -13.58 13.91
N GLY A 37 6.55 -12.88 13.89
CA GLY A 37 6.96 -12.01 12.79
C GLY A 37 6.94 -12.68 11.41
N TYR A 38 7.50 -13.90 11.31
CA TYR A 38 7.51 -14.65 10.05
C TYR A 38 6.09 -14.94 9.53
N ARG A 39 5.20 -15.42 10.41
CA ARG A 39 3.82 -15.75 10.02
C ARG A 39 3.06 -14.50 9.59
N PHE A 40 3.25 -13.40 10.32
CA PHE A 40 2.65 -12.12 9.96
C PHE A 40 3.12 -11.62 8.59
N GLY A 41 4.42 -11.67 8.30
CA GLY A 41 4.98 -11.27 7.01
C GLY A 41 4.44 -12.08 5.83
N VAL A 42 4.36 -13.42 5.98
CA VAL A 42 3.81 -14.29 4.92
C VAL A 42 2.33 -14.01 4.68
N ILE A 43 1.52 -13.99 5.74
CA ILE A 43 0.06 -13.75 5.63
C ILE A 43 -0.21 -12.38 5.01
N SER A 44 0.47 -11.33 5.50
CA SER A 44 0.29 -9.97 4.97
C SER A 44 0.71 -9.86 3.50
N THR A 45 1.76 -10.56 3.06
CA THR A 45 2.17 -10.58 1.65
C THR A 45 1.08 -11.16 0.74
N TYR A 46 0.48 -12.29 1.13
CA TYR A 46 -0.64 -12.87 0.37
C TYR A 46 -1.86 -11.94 0.33
N LEU A 47 -2.19 -11.31 1.46
CA LEU A 47 -3.29 -10.36 1.54
C LEU A 47 -3.05 -9.11 0.67
N ILE A 48 -1.83 -8.57 0.65
CA ILE A 48 -1.46 -7.46 -0.22
C ILE A 48 -1.67 -7.86 -1.67
N TRP A 49 -1.14 -9.00 -2.10
CA TRP A 49 -1.29 -9.48 -3.47
C TRP A 49 -2.75 -9.60 -3.91
N LEU A 50 -3.57 -10.27 -3.09
CA LEU A 50 -5.01 -10.43 -3.37
C LEU A 50 -5.73 -9.08 -3.44
N THR A 51 -5.42 -8.17 -2.52
CA THR A 51 -6.02 -6.83 -2.47
C THR A 51 -5.60 -5.99 -3.67
N THR A 52 -4.32 -6.01 -4.04
CA THR A 52 -3.82 -5.31 -5.24
C THR A 52 -4.49 -5.85 -6.49
N CYS A 53 -4.58 -7.18 -6.67
CA CYS A 53 -5.27 -7.77 -7.81
C CYS A 53 -6.75 -7.36 -7.87
N ALA A 54 -7.47 -7.41 -6.75
CA ALA A 54 -8.88 -7.03 -6.69
C ALA A 54 -9.10 -5.54 -7.01
N VAL A 55 -8.30 -4.66 -6.42
CA VAL A 55 -8.37 -3.21 -6.67
C VAL A 55 -8.02 -2.90 -8.11
N CYS A 56 -6.95 -3.48 -8.66
CA CYS A 56 -6.58 -3.28 -10.06
C CYS A 56 -7.67 -3.79 -11.00
N TYR A 57 -8.23 -4.97 -10.75
CA TYR A 57 -9.34 -5.48 -11.54
C TYR A 57 -10.54 -4.53 -11.50
N TYR A 58 -10.94 -4.07 -10.31
CA TYR A 58 -12.07 -3.14 -10.17
C TYR A 58 -11.80 -1.79 -10.85
N SER A 59 -10.61 -1.23 -10.72
CA SER A 59 -10.26 0.09 -11.24
C SER A 59 -9.94 0.12 -12.74
N PHE A 60 -9.50 -0.99 -13.33
CA PHE A 60 -9.05 -1.03 -14.74
C PHE A 60 -9.86 -1.96 -15.64
N THR A 61 -10.85 -2.69 -15.12
CA THR A 61 -11.81 -3.40 -15.98
C THR A 61 -12.65 -2.40 -16.77
N VAL A 62 -12.60 -2.55 -18.10
CA VAL A 62 -13.33 -1.76 -19.09
C VAL A 62 -14.23 -2.69 -19.90
N LYS A 63 -15.40 -2.22 -20.35
CA LYS A 63 -16.39 -3.08 -21.04
C LYS A 63 -16.01 -3.38 -22.49
N ASP A 64 -15.24 -2.50 -23.12
CA ASP A 64 -14.92 -2.60 -24.54
C ASP A 64 -13.41 -2.56 -24.75
N TYR A 65 -12.82 -3.74 -24.94
CA TYR A 65 -11.39 -3.89 -25.25
C TYR A 65 -11.09 -3.70 -26.74
N GLY A 66 -12.11 -3.51 -27.58
CA GLY A 66 -11.98 -3.39 -29.04
C GLY A 66 -11.73 -1.97 -29.55
N ALA A 67 -11.95 -0.94 -28.72
CA ALA A 67 -11.69 0.44 -29.09
C ALA A 67 -10.17 0.74 -29.07
N PRO A 68 -9.64 1.57 -29.99
CA PRO A 68 -8.26 1.99 -29.96
C PRO A 68 -8.02 2.84 -28.70
N LEU A 69 -7.48 2.22 -27.66
CA LEU A 69 -7.04 2.87 -26.42
C LEU A 69 -5.80 3.72 -26.75
N ALA A 70 -6.04 4.95 -27.21
CA ALA A 70 -5.02 5.82 -27.78
C ALA A 70 -3.99 6.35 -26.76
N TYR A 71 -4.11 6.06 -25.47
CA TYR A 71 -3.20 6.63 -24.48
C TYR A 71 -2.70 5.57 -23.50
N CYS A 72 -1.37 5.58 -23.33
CA CYS A 72 -0.61 4.96 -22.24
C CYS A 72 -1.00 5.48 -20.84
N LEU A 73 -2.12 6.19 -20.71
CA LEU A 73 -2.68 6.70 -19.47
C LEU A 73 -3.75 5.70 -19.04
N GLY A 74 -3.58 5.07 -17.87
CA GLY A 74 -4.50 4.08 -17.32
C GLY A 74 -5.90 4.61 -16.96
N THR A 75 -6.29 5.76 -17.48
CA THR A 75 -7.54 6.46 -17.22
C THR A 75 -8.22 6.81 -18.55
N ILE A 76 -9.36 6.18 -18.77
CA ILE A 76 -10.37 6.52 -19.78
C ILE A 76 -11.62 7.03 -19.04
N PRO A 77 -12.55 7.74 -19.72
CA PRO A 77 -13.75 8.27 -19.07
C PRO A 77 -14.53 7.20 -18.26
N ASP A 78 -14.57 5.96 -18.73
CA ASP A 78 -15.25 4.83 -18.06
C ASP A 78 -14.63 4.40 -16.72
N ASN A 79 -13.36 4.69 -16.47
CA ASN A 79 -12.67 4.28 -15.24
C ASN A 79 -12.04 5.45 -14.46
N GLU A 80 -12.10 6.66 -14.99
CA GLU A 80 -11.57 7.88 -14.39
C GLU A 80 -12.07 8.09 -12.96
N GLU A 81 -13.37 7.96 -12.71
CA GLU A 81 -13.95 8.16 -11.38
C GLU A 81 -13.44 7.12 -10.38
N ARG A 82 -13.30 5.85 -10.81
CA ARG A 82 -12.79 4.76 -9.98
C ARG A 82 -11.33 4.99 -9.61
N VAL A 83 -10.51 5.41 -10.56
CA VAL A 83 -9.09 5.74 -10.33
C VAL A 83 -8.95 7.00 -9.45
N ARG A 84 -9.79 8.02 -9.65
CA ARG A 84 -9.80 9.23 -8.82
C ARG A 84 -10.13 8.92 -7.37
N LYS A 85 -11.16 8.11 -7.10
CA LYS A 85 -11.51 7.67 -5.73
C LYS A 85 -10.38 6.88 -5.08
N LEU A 86 -9.75 5.99 -5.85
CA LEU A 86 -8.61 5.20 -5.39
C LEU A 86 -7.44 6.10 -4.95
N LEU A 87 -7.05 7.08 -5.78
CA LEU A 87 -5.98 8.02 -5.45
C LEU A 87 -6.35 8.93 -4.26
N ALA A 88 -7.61 9.36 -4.18
CA ALA A 88 -8.11 10.17 -3.07
C ALA A 88 -8.05 9.45 -1.71
N VAL A 89 -8.11 8.12 -1.69
CA VAL A 89 -7.94 7.30 -0.48
C VAL A 89 -6.46 6.97 -0.23
N THR A 90 -5.69 6.73 -1.28
CA THR A 90 -4.27 6.34 -1.18
C THR A 90 -3.43 7.46 -0.60
N LEU A 91 -3.62 8.71 -1.06
CA LEU A 91 -2.84 9.86 -0.62
C LEU A 91 -2.90 10.14 0.89
N PRO A 92 -4.08 10.28 1.54
CA PRO A 92 -4.14 10.52 2.98
C PRO A 92 -3.57 9.35 3.79
N LEU A 93 -3.68 8.13 3.28
CA LEU A 93 -3.10 6.95 3.92
C LEU A 93 -1.57 7.00 3.88
N ASP A 94 -0.97 7.32 2.72
CA ASP A 94 0.47 7.51 2.58
C ASP A 94 1.00 8.64 3.48
N ILE A 95 0.27 9.75 3.56
CA ILE A 95 0.60 10.85 4.47
C ILE A 95 0.60 10.36 5.92
N THR A 96 -0.44 9.63 6.33
CA THR A 96 -0.56 9.09 7.69
C THR A 96 0.57 8.12 8.03
N ILE A 97 0.91 7.22 7.12
CA ILE A 97 2.02 6.26 7.27
C ILE A 97 3.34 7.02 7.42
N THR A 98 3.58 8.02 6.56
CA THR A 98 4.82 8.81 6.58
C THR A 98 5.00 9.56 7.90
N PHE A 99 3.94 10.24 8.38
CA PHE A 99 3.98 10.90 9.69
C PHE A 99 4.14 9.90 10.84
N GLY A 100 3.47 8.75 10.76
CA GLY A 100 3.59 7.67 11.73
C GLY A 100 5.01 7.13 11.84
N ASP A 101 5.67 6.89 10.71
CA ASP A 101 7.06 6.41 10.65
C ASP A 101 8.01 7.44 11.27
N PHE A 102 7.82 8.72 10.98
CA PHE A 102 8.62 9.80 11.58
C PHE A 102 8.44 9.86 13.10
N ALA A 103 7.21 9.71 13.58
CA ALA A 103 6.89 9.67 15.01
C ALA A 103 7.54 8.45 15.71
N LEU A 104 7.41 7.25 15.11
CA LEU A 104 8.05 6.03 15.61
C LEU A 104 9.58 6.16 15.67
N GLN A 105 10.19 6.71 14.62
CA GLN A 105 11.63 6.93 14.59
C GLN A 105 12.07 7.85 15.73
N SER A 106 11.31 8.92 15.97
CA SER A 106 11.56 9.86 17.07
C SER A 106 11.45 9.17 18.44
N ILE A 107 10.43 8.33 18.65
CA ILE A 107 10.25 7.56 19.88
C ILE A 107 11.42 6.58 20.09
N ASN A 108 11.81 5.85 19.05
CA ASN A 108 12.87 4.86 19.12
C ASN A 108 14.25 5.48 19.37
N ARG A 109 14.52 6.67 18.80
CA ARG A 109 15.73 7.44 19.12
C ARG A 109 15.77 7.89 20.58
N ARG A 110 14.63 8.32 21.14
CA ARG A 110 14.52 8.69 22.57
C ARG A 110 14.79 7.49 23.47
N LYS A 111 14.13 6.35 23.21
CA LYS A 111 14.33 5.11 23.99
C LYS A 111 15.79 4.66 24.01
N LYS A 112 16.49 4.73 22.87
CA LYS A 112 17.92 4.39 22.76
C LYS A 112 18.86 5.33 23.51
N ARG A 113 18.42 6.57 23.81
CA ARG A 113 19.23 7.54 24.57
C ARG A 113 19.08 7.37 26.09
N THR A 114 17.97 6.77 26.53
CA THR A 114 17.64 6.52 27.93
C THR A 114 17.95 5.11 28.41
N ALA A 115 18.25 4.18 27.49
CA ALA A 115 18.72 2.83 27.76
C ALA A 115 20.26 2.81 27.68
#